data_AF-A0A517YD73-F1
#
_entry.id   AF-A0A517YD73-F1
#
_cell.length_a   1.000
_cell.length_b   1.000
_cell.length_c   1.000
_cell.angle_alpha   90.00
_cell.angle_beta   90.00
_cell.angle_gamma   90.00
#
_symmetry.space_group_name_H-M   'P 1'
#
loop_
_entity.id
_entity.type
_entity.pdbx_description
1 polymer ?
#
loop_
_entity_poly.entity_id
_entity_poly.type
_entity_poly.pdbx_seq_one_letter_code
_entity_poly.pdbx_strand_id
1 'polypeptide(L)'
;MVADLKVPPSERDFQAFRLIKVEQRTTRAVAELLGISQTRVCQIVQRVLEFLIETAPTADDEARRAQAMYVAKEVAADRFDFLFRVAMQSWEDSKGYVTTSRSVGRDSRSVSTTRRNYGDVQYLSAAVRINVMAAKMTASRLPPWQAVTSENEVRPEKRHKSAAVVNEPAVNHPVEDCSTRTSQQPAEAPCEIIAELVSRENGTVSRAERFAFRQHRESEMRTVQEEQSEAATSAAIPLNRHQRRARQALLAKKLAGRKK
;
A
#
# COMPACT_ATOMS: atom_id res chain seq x y z
N MET A 1 -16.91 -31.71 -9.81
CA MET A 1 -15.74 -31.83 -8.93
C MET A 1 -15.77 -30.65 -7.98
N VAL A 2 -16.22 -30.85 -6.74
CA VAL A 2 -16.26 -29.80 -5.73
C VAL A 2 -14.82 -29.64 -5.27
N ALA A 3 -14.18 -28.51 -5.57
CA ALA A 3 -12.84 -28.21 -5.08
C ALA A 3 -12.87 -28.34 -3.55
N ASP A 4 -11.95 -29.11 -2.97
CA ASP A 4 -11.73 -29.15 -1.53
C ASP A 4 -11.60 -27.71 -1.04
N LEU A 5 -12.64 -27.20 -0.37
CA LEU A 5 -12.73 -25.82 0.07
C LEU A 5 -11.66 -25.62 1.15
N LYS A 6 -10.50 -25.09 0.74
CA LYS A 6 -9.46 -24.64 1.67
C LYS A 6 -10.12 -23.69 2.67
N VAL A 7 -9.98 -24.04 3.94
CA VAL A 7 -10.52 -23.23 5.05
C VAL A 7 -10.08 -21.78 4.86
N PRO A 8 -11.03 -20.83 4.80
CA PRO A 8 -10.72 -19.43 4.54
C PRO A 8 -9.73 -18.90 5.58
N PRO A 9 -8.81 -18.00 5.21
CA PRO A 9 -7.94 -17.34 6.16
C PRO A 9 -8.75 -16.59 7.23
N SER A 10 -8.19 -16.44 8.42
CA SER A 10 -8.87 -15.70 9.49
C SER A 10 -8.87 -14.19 9.19
N GLU A 11 -9.73 -13.42 9.85
CA GLU A 11 -9.75 -11.96 9.70
C GLU A 11 -8.39 -11.32 10.04
N ARG A 12 -7.71 -11.87 11.06
CA ARG A 12 -6.34 -11.47 11.43
C ARG A 12 -5.33 -11.76 10.32
N ASP A 13 -5.52 -12.83 9.56
CA ASP A 13 -4.66 -13.17 8.41
C ASP A 13 -4.86 -12.14 7.28
N PHE A 14 -6.11 -11.77 6.99
CA PHE A 14 -6.41 -10.69 6.05
C PHE A 14 -5.88 -9.34 6.50
N GLN A 15 -5.92 -9.04 7.80
CA GLN A 15 -5.32 -7.82 8.36
C GLN A 15 -3.81 -7.79 8.12
N ALA A 16 -3.09 -8.89 8.39
CA ALA A 16 -1.67 -9.00 8.11
C ALA A 16 -1.37 -8.81 6.62
N PHE A 17 -2.17 -9.43 5.75
CA PHE A 17 -2.05 -9.26 4.31
C PHE A 17 -2.23 -7.81 3.87
N ARG A 18 -3.27 -7.13 4.37
CA ARG A 18 -3.53 -5.71 4.08
C ARG A 18 -2.39 -4.81 4.50
N LEU A 19 -1.88 -4.96 5.74
CA LEU A 19 -0.76 -4.17 6.25
C LEU A 19 0.50 -4.29 5.37
N ILE A 20 0.76 -5.48 4.82
CA ILE A 20 1.92 -5.72 3.95
C ILE A 20 1.67 -5.27 2.51
N LYS A 21 0.56 -5.69 1.90
CA LYS A 21 0.34 -5.55 0.46
C LYS A 21 -0.28 -4.20 0.09
N VAL A 22 -1.13 -3.65 0.95
CA VAL A 22 -1.82 -2.38 0.73
C VAL A 22 -1.07 -1.24 1.40
N GLU A 23 -0.81 -1.35 2.71
CA GLU A 23 -0.15 -0.27 3.48
C GLU A 23 1.37 -0.25 3.34
N GLN A 24 1.97 -1.28 2.72
CA GLN A 24 3.41 -1.41 2.50
C GLN A 24 4.27 -1.39 3.76
N ARG A 25 3.72 -1.82 4.90
CA ARG A 25 4.53 -1.97 6.12
C ARG A 25 5.55 -3.08 5.94
N THR A 26 6.67 -2.98 6.67
CA THR A 26 7.67 -4.05 6.67
C THR A 26 7.14 -5.28 7.40
N THR A 27 7.60 -6.47 7.02
CA THR A 27 7.20 -7.72 7.71
C THR A 27 7.59 -7.72 9.19
N ARG A 28 8.67 -7.02 9.54
CA ARG A 28 9.06 -6.79 10.93
C ARG A 28 8.05 -5.93 11.68
N ALA A 29 7.65 -4.79 11.12
CA ALA A 29 6.67 -3.90 11.77
C ALA A 29 5.31 -4.60 11.98
N VAL A 30 4.88 -5.41 11.02
CA VAL A 30 3.64 -6.19 11.14
C VAL A 30 3.77 -7.33 12.16
N ALA A 31 4.92 -7.99 12.23
CA ALA A 31 5.21 -9.02 13.23
C ALA A 31 5.13 -8.47 14.65
N GLU A 32 5.73 -7.29 14.89
CA GLU A 32 5.66 -6.57 16.16
C GLU A 32 4.22 -6.13 16.48
N LEU A 33 3.51 -5.52 15.51
CA LEU A 33 2.13 -5.05 15.69
C LEU A 33 1.16 -6.19 16.05
N LEU A 34 1.30 -7.34 15.39
CA LEU A 34 0.43 -8.49 15.60
C LEU A 34 0.94 -9.46 16.66
N GLY A 35 2.12 -9.27 17.25
CA GLY A 35 2.69 -10.20 18.23
C GLY A 35 2.90 -11.63 17.69
N ILE A 36 3.36 -11.75 16.43
CA ILE A 36 3.68 -13.04 15.78
C ILE A 36 5.07 -13.00 15.17
N SER A 37 5.65 -14.17 14.85
CA SER A 37 6.97 -14.21 14.21
C SER A 37 6.93 -13.66 12.77
N GLN A 38 8.04 -13.05 12.33
CA GLN A 38 8.17 -12.53 10.96
C GLN A 38 7.94 -13.61 9.89
N THR A 39 8.46 -14.81 10.12
CA THR A 39 8.23 -15.97 9.22
C THR A 39 6.75 -16.33 9.14
N ARG A 40 6.02 -16.24 10.27
CA ARG A 40 4.58 -16.48 10.29
C ARG A 40 3.83 -15.45 9.45
N VAL A 41 4.22 -14.18 9.48
CA VAL A 41 3.66 -13.13 8.62
C VAL A 41 3.83 -13.50 7.13
N CYS A 42 5.02 -13.94 6.72
CA CYS A 42 5.26 -14.35 5.33
C CYS A 42 4.36 -15.51 4.88
N GLN A 43 4.19 -16.53 5.73
CA GLN A 43 3.29 -17.66 5.46
C GLN A 43 1.83 -17.22 5.34
N ILE A 44 1.38 -16.35 6.24
CA ILE A 44 0.02 -15.78 6.22
C ILE A 44 -0.22 -15.06 4.89
N VAL A 45 0.72 -14.19 4.48
CA VAL A 45 0.61 -13.44 3.23
C VAL A 45 0.52 -14.36 2.01
N GLN A 46 1.32 -15.44 1.97
CA GLN A 46 1.26 -16.44 0.90
C GLN A 46 -0.07 -17.17 0.88
N ARG A 47 -0.55 -17.65 2.04
CA ARG A 47 -1.82 -18.36 2.17
C ARG A 47 -3.01 -17.50 1.75
N VAL A 48 -3.04 -16.24 2.19
CA VAL A 48 -4.11 -15.30 1.81
C VAL A 48 -4.06 -15.01 0.30
N LEU A 49 -2.87 -14.83 -0.27
CA LEU A 49 -2.75 -14.61 -1.72
C LEU A 49 -3.22 -15.82 -2.53
N GLU A 50 -2.84 -17.03 -2.14
CA GLU A 50 -3.31 -18.26 -2.79
C GLU A 50 -4.82 -18.40 -2.71
N PHE A 51 -5.39 -18.17 -1.53
CA PHE A 51 -6.84 -18.18 -1.34
C PHE A 51 -7.54 -17.17 -2.26
N LEU A 52 -7.06 -15.93 -2.32
CA LEU A 52 -7.65 -14.89 -3.18
C LEU A 52 -7.61 -15.30 -4.66
N ILE A 53 -6.51 -15.91 -5.12
CA ILE A 53 -6.38 -16.38 -6.51
C ILE A 53 -7.39 -17.50 -6.78
N GLU A 54 -7.51 -18.47 -5.87
CA GLU A 54 -8.43 -19.61 -6.03
C GLU A 54 -9.90 -19.18 -6.01
N THR A 55 -10.25 -18.16 -5.23
CA THR A 55 -11.61 -17.62 -5.17
C THR A 55 -11.93 -16.58 -6.24
N ALA A 56 -10.95 -16.17 -7.05
CA ALA A 56 -11.16 -15.13 -8.05
C ALA A 56 -12.04 -15.63 -9.21
N PRO A 57 -13.00 -14.81 -9.68
CA PRO A 57 -13.89 -15.20 -10.77
C PRO A 57 -13.13 -15.27 -12.10
N THR A 58 -13.18 -16.42 -12.78
CA THR A 58 -12.68 -16.56 -14.17
C THR A 58 -13.55 -17.49 -14.99
N ALA A 59 -13.71 -17.14 -16.28
CA ALA A 59 -14.57 -17.84 -17.22
C ALA A 59 -13.89 -19.01 -17.96
N ASP A 60 -12.55 -19.08 -17.99
CA ASP A 60 -11.80 -19.99 -18.89
C ASP A 60 -10.68 -20.78 -18.20
N ASP A 61 -10.32 -21.94 -18.79
CA ASP A 61 -9.35 -22.93 -18.32
C ASP A 61 -7.88 -22.44 -18.26
N GLU A 62 -7.53 -21.31 -18.89
CA GLU A 62 -6.26 -20.57 -18.63
C GLU A 62 -6.35 -19.75 -17.32
N ALA A 63 -7.17 -20.26 -16.39
CA ALA A 63 -7.78 -19.60 -15.24
C ALA A 63 -6.75 -18.95 -14.33
N ARG A 64 -5.71 -19.69 -13.94
CA ARG A 64 -4.88 -19.29 -12.80
C ARG A 64 -4.09 -18.01 -13.06
N ARG A 65 -3.63 -17.80 -14.29
CA ARG A 65 -2.89 -16.57 -14.64
C ARG A 65 -3.82 -15.37 -14.70
N ALA A 66 -5.01 -15.54 -15.27
CA ALA A 66 -6.05 -14.52 -15.32
C ALA A 66 -6.54 -14.15 -13.91
N GLN A 67 -6.77 -15.14 -13.04
CA GLN A 67 -7.09 -14.97 -11.62
C GLN A 67 -6.02 -14.18 -10.89
N ALA A 68 -4.75 -14.55 -11.05
CA ALA A 68 -3.64 -13.83 -10.44
C ALA A 68 -3.55 -12.37 -10.91
N MET A 69 -3.77 -12.12 -12.21
CA MET A 69 -3.84 -10.76 -12.75
C MET A 69 -5.03 -9.98 -12.21
N TYR A 70 -6.17 -10.64 -12.02
CA TYR A 70 -7.36 -10.05 -11.42
C TYR A 70 -7.10 -9.61 -9.97
N VAL A 71 -6.62 -10.53 -9.13
CA VAL A 71 -6.26 -10.22 -7.73
C VAL A 71 -5.21 -9.11 -7.66
N ALA A 72 -4.21 -9.13 -8.55
CA ALA A 72 -3.19 -8.08 -8.60
C ALA A 72 -3.78 -6.69 -8.93
N LYS A 73 -4.77 -6.62 -9.82
CA LYS A 73 -5.47 -5.36 -10.12
C LYS A 73 -6.24 -4.84 -8.90
N GLU A 74 -6.95 -5.71 -8.20
CA GLU A 74 -7.75 -5.32 -7.03
C GLU A 74 -6.84 -4.85 -5.88
N VAL A 75 -5.76 -5.59 -5.60
CA VAL A 75 -4.76 -5.17 -4.59
C VAL A 75 -4.12 -3.83 -4.95
N ALA A 76 -3.89 -3.58 -6.24
CA ALA A 76 -3.37 -2.28 -6.69
C ALA A 76 -4.40 -1.16 -6.54
N ALA A 77 -5.68 -1.42 -6.78
CA ALA A 77 -6.76 -0.46 -6.54
C ALA A 77 -6.85 -0.08 -5.06
N ASP A 78 -6.89 -1.07 -4.16
CA ASP A 78 -6.88 -0.85 -2.70
C ASP A 78 -5.67 -0.02 -2.25
N ARG A 79 -4.51 -0.28 -2.87
CA ARG A 79 -3.28 0.47 -2.59
C ARG A 79 -3.38 1.91 -3.04
N PHE A 80 -4.00 2.21 -4.18
CA PHE A 80 -4.23 3.59 -4.59
C PHE A 80 -5.17 4.32 -3.65
N ASP A 81 -6.24 3.67 -3.19
CA ASP A 81 -7.17 4.26 -2.21
C ASP A 81 -6.48 4.56 -0.88
N PHE A 82 -5.62 3.65 -0.40
CA PHE A 82 -4.80 3.88 0.78
C PHE A 82 -3.84 5.07 0.58
N LEU A 83 -3.05 5.07 -0.50
CA LEU A 83 -2.08 6.13 -0.77
C LEU A 83 -2.75 7.50 -0.97
N PHE A 84 -3.94 7.53 -1.58
CA PHE A 84 -4.72 8.75 -1.72
C PHE A 84 -5.11 9.32 -0.35
N ARG A 85 -5.63 8.47 0.56
CA ARG A 85 -5.96 8.89 1.93
C ARG A 85 -4.74 9.40 2.69
N VAL A 86 -3.61 8.70 2.59
CA VAL A 86 -2.34 9.13 3.22
C VAL A 86 -1.87 10.48 2.67
N ALA A 87 -1.96 10.70 1.35
CA ALA A 87 -1.59 11.97 0.74
C ALA A 87 -2.50 13.12 1.22
N MET A 88 -3.81 12.89 1.30
CA MET A 88 -4.75 13.90 1.80
C MET A 88 -4.54 14.20 3.29
N GLN A 89 -4.30 13.18 4.12
CA GLN A 89 -3.98 13.38 5.53
C GLN A 89 -2.68 14.16 5.69
N SER A 90 -1.64 13.83 4.92
CA SER A 90 -0.36 14.55 4.95
C SER A 90 -0.51 16.02 4.53
N TRP A 91 -1.42 16.32 3.60
CA TRP A 91 -1.75 17.70 3.25
C TRP A 91 -2.38 18.45 4.43
N GLU A 92 -3.35 17.85 5.12
CA GLU A 92 -3.95 18.42 6.33
C GLU A 92 -2.90 18.65 7.43
N ASP A 93 -2.08 17.64 7.72
CA ASP A 93 -1.04 17.69 8.74
C ASP A 93 0.04 18.73 8.43
N SER A 94 0.23 19.08 7.15
CA SER A 94 1.20 20.10 6.72
C SER A 94 0.72 21.54 6.87
N LYS A 95 -0.55 21.76 7.26
CA LYS A 95 -1.08 23.09 7.59
C LYS A 95 -0.52 23.56 8.94
N GLY A 96 -0.40 24.87 9.11
CA GLY A 96 0.05 25.45 10.37
C GLY A 96 1.07 26.56 10.18
N TYR A 97 1.89 26.82 11.20
CA TYR A 97 2.95 27.83 11.11
C TYR A 97 4.28 27.16 10.82
N VAL A 98 4.96 27.62 9.78
CA VAL A 98 6.30 27.13 9.40
C VAL A 98 7.30 28.24 9.64
N THR A 99 8.25 27.98 10.53
CA THR A 99 9.38 28.87 10.79
C THR A 99 10.55 28.45 9.92
N THR A 100 10.97 29.32 9.00
CA THR A 100 12.17 29.11 8.19
C THR A 100 13.32 29.91 8.79
N SER A 101 14.32 29.23 9.31
CA SER A 101 15.58 29.86 9.73
C SER A 101 16.55 29.91 8.55
N ARG A 102 17.19 31.07 8.35
CA ARG A 102 18.27 31.26 7.38
C ARG A 102 19.44 31.90 8.11
N SER A 103 20.64 31.33 7.97
CA SER A 103 21.87 32.01 8.36
C SER A 103 22.27 32.98 7.25
N VAL A 104 22.53 34.24 7.61
CA VAL A 104 22.97 35.26 6.66
C VAL A 104 24.33 35.80 7.10
N GLY A 105 25.35 35.60 6.27
CA GLY A 105 26.71 36.13 6.48
C GLY A 105 27.68 35.19 7.22
N ARG A 106 28.93 35.64 7.37
CA ARG A 106 30.01 34.96 8.10
C ARG A 106 29.78 34.95 9.61
N ASP A 107 28.94 35.86 10.12
CA ASP A 107 28.76 36.15 11.55
C ASP A 107 27.69 35.27 12.24
N SER A 108 27.26 34.17 11.61
CA SER A 108 26.34 33.19 12.21
C SER A 108 25.00 33.73 12.75
N ARG A 109 24.57 34.94 12.35
CA ARG A 109 23.24 35.46 12.72
C ARG A 109 22.15 34.67 11.99
N SER A 110 21.31 33.97 12.75
CA SER A 110 20.13 33.27 12.24
C SER A 110 18.92 34.22 12.22
N VAL A 111 18.37 34.47 11.03
CA VAL A 111 17.08 35.15 10.89
C VAL A 111 16.00 34.09 10.71
N SER A 112 15.03 34.06 11.61
CA SER A 112 13.85 33.19 11.51
C SER A 112 12.65 33.99 11.03
N THR A 113 12.01 33.53 9.95
CA THR A 113 10.73 34.08 9.50
C THR A 113 9.65 33.02 9.69
N THR A 114 8.64 33.32 10.49
CA THR A 114 7.46 32.48 10.67
C THR A 114 6.37 32.93 9.72
N ARG A 115 5.81 31.99 8.96
CA ARG A 115 4.68 32.26 8.05
C ARG A 115 3.59 31.21 8.24
N ARG A 116 2.35 31.60 7.99
CA ARG A 116 1.22 30.68 7.92
C ARG A 116 1.34 29.85 6.64
N ASN A 117 1.32 28.53 6.76
CA ASN A 117 1.29 27.56 5.69
C ASN A 117 -0.13 27.00 5.56
N TYR A 118 -0.66 26.95 4.34
CA TYR A 118 -1.98 26.42 4.03
C TYR A 118 -1.95 24.94 3.61
N GLY A 119 -0.79 24.30 3.79
CA GLY A 119 -0.51 22.92 3.41
C GLY A 119 0.45 22.86 2.23
N ASP A 120 1.25 21.80 2.18
CA ASP A 120 2.22 21.57 1.11
C ASP A 120 1.50 21.06 -0.16
N VAL A 121 1.59 21.85 -1.24
CA VAL A 121 0.99 21.57 -2.55
C VAL A 121 1.52 20.27 -3.16
N GLN A 122 2.70 19.79 -2.72
CA GLN A 122 3.27 18.52 -3.17
C GLN A 122 2.35 17.33 -2.84
N TYR A 123 1.68 17.34 -1.69
CA TYR A 123 0.76 16.27 -1.30
C TYR A 123 -0.49 16.26 -2.18
N LEU A 124 -1.04 17.43 -2.51
CA LEU A 124 -2.15 17.55 -3.46
C LEU A 124 -1.75 17.08 -4.87
N SER A 125 -0.55 17.45 -5.33
CA SER A 125 -0.04 16.97 -6.62
C SER A 125 0.11 15.44 -6.63
N ALA A 126 0.59 14.85 -5.53
CA ALA A 126 0.65 13.40 -5.37
C ALA A 126 -0.75 12.77 -5.40
N ALA A 127 -1.71 13.32 -4.66
CA ALA A 127 -3.09 12.84 -4.63
C ALA A 127 -3.74 12.84 -6.04
N VAL A 128 -3.56 13.91 -6.82
CA VAL A 128 -4.05 13.98 -8.20
C VAL A 128 -3.40 12.90 -9.08
N ARG A 129 -2.08 12.72 -8.97
CA ARG A 129 -1.38 11.67 -9.74
C ARG A 129 -1.87 10.27 -9.38
N ILE A 130 -2.06 9.99 -8.09
CA ILE A 130 -2.62 8.72 -7.60
C ILE A 130 -4.01 8.52 -8.19
N ASN A 131 -4.88 9.52 -8.13
CA ASN A 131 -6.23 9.44 -8.67
C ASN A 131 -6.26 9.21 -10.20
N VAL A 132 -5.35 9.84 -10.96
CA VAL A 132 -5.21 9.59 -12.41
C VAL A 132 -4.75 8.15 -12.67
N MET A 133 -3.84 7.60 -11.87
CA MET A 133 -3.43 6.19 -12.00
C MET A 133 -4.57 5.23 -11.63
N ALA A 134 -5.31 5.52 -10.56
CA ALA A 134 -6.48 4.76 -10.15
C ALA A 134 -7.57 4.75 -11.24
N ALA A 135 -7.86 5.91 -11.85
CA ALA A 135 -8.82 6.02 -12.94
C ALA A 135 -8.41 5.22 -14.20
N LYS A 136 -7.10 5.09 -14.46
CA LYS A 136 -6.57 4.28 -15.57
C LYS A 136 -6.64 2.78 -15.29
N MET A 137 -6.65 2.38 -14.02
CA MET A 137 -6.99 1.02 -13.62
C MET A 137 -8.51 0.86 -13.68
N THR A 138 -9.06 0.81 -14.90
CA THR A 138 -10.49 0.59 -15.16
C THR A 138 -11.06 -0.44 -14.20
N ALA A 139 -11.95 0.03 -13.33
CA ALA A 139 -12.48 -0.66 -12.17
C ALA A 139 -13.25 -1.93 -12.57
N SER A 140 -12.61 -3.08 -12.45
CA SER A 140 -13.29 -4.36 -12.33
C SER A 140 -13.73 -4.55 -10.88
N ARG A 141 -14.55 -3.63 -10.33
CA ARG A 141 -14.99 -3.68 -8.92
C ARG A 141 -15.39 -5.11 -8.56
N LEU A 142 -14.58 -5.78 -7.75
CA LEU A 142 -15.03 -6.93 -6.98
C LEU A 142 -16.32 -6.53 -6.24
N PRO A 143 -17.29 -7.43 -6.07
CA PRO A 143 -18.28 -7.24 -5.03
C PRO A 143 -17.54 -6.95 -3.71
N PRO A 144 -17.99 -5.96 -2.92
CA PRO A 144 -17.32 -5.60 -1.68
C PRO A 144 -17.11 -6.87 -0.83
N TRP A 145 -15.88 -7.15 -0.43
CA TRP A 145 -15.49 -8.34 0.34
C TRP A 145 -16.24 -8.47 1.67
N GLN A 146 -16.85 -7.37 2.15
CA GLN A 146 -17.79 -7.36 3.28
C GLN A 146 -19.15 -8.05 2.98
N ALA A 147 -19.55 -8.18 1.71
CA ALA A 147 -20.81 -8.79 1.32
C ALA A 147 -20.78 -10.33 1.36
N VAL A 148 -19.59 -10.96 1.35
CA VAL A 148 -19.46 -12.43 1.41
C VAL A 148 -19.65 -12.95 2.84
N THR A 149 -19.43 -12.13 3.86
CA THR A 149 -19.66 -12.52 5.27
C THR A 149 -21.07 -12.25 5.76
N SER A 150 -21.94 -11.60 4.97
CA SER A 150 -23.33 -11.29 5.34
C SER A 150 -24.36 -12.29 4.78
N GLU A 151 -23.99 -13.54 4.56
CA GLU A 151 -24.93 -14.62 4.16
C GLU A 151 -25.93 -15.02 5.27
N ASN A 152 -26.03 -14.26 6.37
CA ASN A 152 -27.06 -14.47 7.38
C ASN A 152 -28.26 -13.52 7.29
N GLU A 153 -28.31 -12.64 6.30
CA GLU A 153 -29.56 -11.92 6.01
C GLU A 153 -30.47 -12.80 5.15
N VAL A 154 -31.16 -13.71 5.85
CA VAL A 154 -32.31 -14.48 5.38
C VAL A 154 -33.26 -13.52 4.67
N ARG A 155 -33.16 -13.47 3.35
CA ARG A 155 -34.09 -12.74 2.49
C ARG A 155 -35.47 -13.34 2.73
N PRO A 156 -36.43 -12.64 3.35
CA PRO A 156 -37.76 -13.19 3.54
C PRO A 156 -38.36 -13.40 2.16
N GLU A 157 -38.62 -14.66 1.82
CA GLU A 157 -39.39 -15.01 0.64
C GLU A 157 -40.68 -14.21 0.67
N LYS A 158 -40.93 -13.48 -0.42
CA LYS A 158 -42.19 -12.80 -0.66
C LYS A 158 -43.29 -13.86 -0.73
N ARG A 159 -43.91 -14.13 0.42
CA ARG A 159 -45.17 -14.85 0.50
C ARG A 159 -46.18 -14.13 -0.38
N HIS A 160 -46.67 -14.88 -1.35
CA HIS A 160 -47.77 -14.49 -2.22
C HIS A 160 -48.96 -14.00 -1.38
N LYS A 161 -49.49 -12.85 -1.78
CA LYS A 161 -50.77 -12.32 -1.29
C LYS A 161 -51.89 -13.24 -1.77
N SER A 162 -52.39 -14.09 -0.89
CA SER A 162 -53.76 -14.60 -0.94
C SER A 162 -54.55 -13.98 0.21
N ALA A 163 -55.70 -13.44 -0.15
CA ALA A 163 -56.64 -12.76 0.72
C ALA A 163 -57.30 -13.74 1.71
N ALA A 164 -57.53 -13.29 2.95
CA ALA A 164 -58.80 -13.39 3.69
C ALA A 164 -58.60 -13.02 5.17
N VAL A 165 -59.24 -11.91 5.57
CA VAL A 165 -60.13 -11.76 6.74
C VAL A 165 -59.91 -12.70 7.93
N VAL A 166 -59.64 -12.15 9.13
CA VAL A 166 -60.37 -12.35 10.41
C VAL A 166 -59.73 -11.48 11.52
N ASN A 167 -60.60 -10.95 12.37
CA ASN A 167 -60.41 -10.00 13.46
C ASN A 167 -59.71 -10.57 14.72
N GLU A 168 -59.11 -9.63 15.48
CA GLU A 168 -58.93 -9.58 16.96
C GLU A 168 -57.95 -10.54 17.69
N PRO A 169 -57.52 -10.24 18.94
CA PRO A 169 -57.43 -8.96 19.67
C PRO A 169 -56.03 -8.68 20.27
N ALA A 170 -55.90 -7.50 20.87
CA ALA A 170 -54.72 -6.95 21.53
C ALA A 170 -54.16 -7.85 22.65
N VAL A 171 -52.85 -8.14 22.55
CA VAL A 171 -52.07 -8.72 23.65
C VAL A 171 -51.23 -7.59 24.26
N ASN A 172 -51.59 -7.26 25.50
CA ASN A 172 -50.81 -6.41 26.40
C ASN A 172 -49.42 -7.02 26.62
N HIS A 173 -48.37 -6.33 26.21
CA HIS A 173 -47.02 -6.58 26.71
C HIS A 173 -46.75 -5.67 27.92
N PRO A 174 -46.28 -6.21 29.05
CA PRO A 174 -45.89 -5.41 30.19
C PRO A 174 -44.63 -4.60 29.86
N VAL A 175 -44.69 -3.31 30.21
CA VAL A 175 -43.56 -2.39 30.25
C VAL A 175 -42.66 -2.83 31.39
N GLU A 176 -41.56 -3.50 31.08
CA GLU A 176 -40.45 -3.69 32.03
C GLU A 176 -39.46 -2.53 31.88
N ASP A 177 -39.59 -1.58 32.80
CA ASP A 177 -38.58 -0.57 33.11
C ASP A 177 -37.29 -1.26 33.55
N CYS A 178 -36.28 -1.27 32.67
CA CYS A 178 -34.90 -1.58 33.03
C CYS A 178 -34.08 -0.28 33.09
N SER A 179 -34.36 0.53 34.09
CA SER A 179 -33.38 1.51 34.60
C SER A 179 -32.38 0.82 35.52
N THR A 180 -31.14 1.30 35.48
CA THR A 180 -30.01 1.02 36.38
C THR A 180 -29.23 -0.29 36.18
N ARG A 181 -28.30 -0.25 35.20
CA ARG A 181 -26.98 -0.87 35.41
C ARG A 181 -25.87 0.08 34.95
N THR A 182 -25.41 0.87 35.91
CA THR A 182 -24.16 1.62 35.88
C THR A 182 -23.00 0.61 35.80
N SER A 183 -22.60 0.23 34.59
CA SER A 183 -21.33 -0.43 34.35
C SER A 183 -20.29 0.64 34.09
N GLN A 184 -19.39 0.81 35.05
CA GLN A 184 -18.18 1.61 34.90
C GLN A 184 -17.40 1.10 33.68
N GLN A 185 -17.36 1.90 32.62
CA GLN A 185 -16.33 1.79 31.58
C GLN A 185 -15.01 2.29 32.19
N PRO A 186 -13.93 1.49 32.21
CA PRO A 186 -12.61 2.07 32.26
C PRO A 186 -12.40 2.83 30.94
N ALA A 187 -12.04 4.10 31.06
CA ALA A 187 -11.65 4.92 29.92
C ALA A 187 -10.52 4.21 29.17
N GLU A 188 -10.85 3.70 27.98
CA GLU A 188 -9.85 3.29 27.01
C GLU A 188 -9.01 4.52 26.67
N ALA A 189 -7.75 4.48 27.07
CA ALA A 189 -6.77 5.47 26.70
C ALA A 189 -6.74 5.59 25.18
N PRO A 190 -6.82 6.81 24.61
CA PRO A 190 -6.59 6.99 23.19
C PRO A 190 -5.19 6.49 22.83
N CYS A 191 -5.10 5.80 21.69
CA CYS A 191 -3.88 5.31 21.04
C CYS A 191 -2.87 6.44 20.74
N GLU A 192 -2.23 7.03 21.76
CA GLU A 192 -1.19 8.05 21.61
C GLU A 192 0.13 7.47 21.08
N ILE A 193 0.34 6.15 21.19
CA ILE A 193 1.57 5.48 20.74
C ILE A 193 1.72 5.48 19.20
N ILE A 194 0.61 5.55 18.44
CA ILE A 194 0.68 5.57 16.97
C ILE A 194 1.05 6.98 16.44
N ALA A 195 0.65 8.05 17.15
CA ALA A 195 1.01 9.42 16.80
C ALA A 195 2.49 9.72 17.14
N GLU A 196 3.02 9.15 18.21
CA GLU A 196 4.40 9.43 18.66
C GLU A 196 5.46 8.79 17.74
N LEU A 197 5.20 7.59 17.20
CA LEU A 197 6.12 6.93 16.27
C LEU A 197 6.16 7.59 14.88
N VAL A 198 5.03 8.11 14.38
CA VAL A 198 4.98 8.89 13.13
C VAL A 198 5.55 10.30 13.37
N SER A 199 5.40 10.87 14.56
CA SER A 199 5.98 12.18 14.91
C SER A 199 7.50 12.14 15.07
N ARG A 200 8.09 11.00 15.45
CA ARG A 200 9.56 10.83 15.52
C ARG A 200 10.23 10.74 14.15
N GLU A 201 9.54 10.27 13.11
CA GLU A 201 10.05 10.29 11.72
C GLU A 201 9.75 11.60 10.98
N ASN A 202 8.79 12.39 11.47
CA ASN A 202 8.47 13.73 10.94
C ASN A 202 9.35 14.84 11.52
N GLY A 203 10.40 14.51 12.28
CA GLY A 203 11.48 15.45 12.54
C GLY A 203 11.88 16.08 11.22
N THR A 204 11.71 17.39 11.10
CA THR A 204 11.91 18.14 9.87
C THR A 204 13.35 17.95 9.42
N VAL A 205 13.60 16.90 8.64
CA VAL A 205 14.93 16.59 8.12
C VAL A 205 15.36 17.85 7.39
N SER A 206 16.39 18.49 7.93
CA SER A 206 16.85 19.78 7.46
C SER A 206 17.13 19.65 5.97
N ARG A 207 16.92 20.72 5.20
CA ARG A 207 17.27 20.72 3.77
C ARG A 207 18.72 20.28 3.55
N ALA A 208 19.60 20.56 4.52
CA ALA A 208 20.99 20.09 4.53
C ALA A 208 21.10 18.56 4.67
N GLU A 209 20.33 17.95 5.57
CA GLU A 209 20.31 16.50 5.77
C GLU A 209 19.70 15.78 4.57
N ARG A 210 18.65 16.32 3.94
CA ARG A 210 18.10 15.77 2.68
C ARG A 210 19.11 15.84 1.53
N PHE A 211 19.95 16.88 1.51
CA PHE A 211 21.01 17.04 0.51
C PHE A 211 22.17 16.08 0.76
N ALA A 212 22.59 15.92 2.02
CA ALA A 212 23.60 14.95 2.42
C ALA A 212 23.18 13.51 2.10
N PHE A 213 21.91 13.15 2.37
CA PHE A 213 21.39 11.83 2.04
C PHE A 213 21.37 11.56 0.52
N ARG A 214 21.07 12.60 -0.29
CA ARG A 214 21.11 12.50 -1.75
C ARG A 214 22.55 12.34 -2.26
N GLN A 215 23.50 13.11 -1.73
CA GLN A 215 24.92 12.99 -2.09
C GLN A 215 25.49 11.63 -1.71
N HIS A 216 25.16 11.11 -0.53
CA HIS A 216 25.59 9.78 -0.11
C HIS A 216 25.10 8.70 -1.08
N ARG A 217 23.82 8.73 -1.42
CA ARG A 217 23.22 7.77 -2.38
C ARG A 217 23.80 7.90 -3.79
N GLU A 218 24.10 9.12 -4.25
CA GLU A 218 24.77 9.35 -5.53
C GLU A 218 26.22 8.84 -5.51
N SER A 219 26.92 8.96 -4.38
CA SER A 219 28.28 8.41 -4.23
C SER A 219 28.29 6.88 -4.22
N GLU A 220 27.35 6.23 -3.53
CA GLU A 220 27.21 4.76 -3.54
C GLU A 220 26.84 4.22 -4.94
N MET A 221 25.99 4.94 -5.69
CA MET A 221 25.67 4.54 -7.06
C MET A 221 26.88 4.67 -8.00
N ARG A 222 27.78 5.62 -7.75
CA ARG A 222 29.03 5.77 -8.51
C ARG A 222 30.02 4.66 -8.20
N THR A 223 30.19 4.28 -6.93
CA THR A 223 31.11 3.18 -6.58
C THR A 223 30.65 1.85 -7.17
N VAL A 224 29.33 1.58 -7.17
CA VAL A 224 28.79 0.37 -7.80
C VAL A 224 28.98 0.37 -9.33
N GLN A 225 28.88 1.53 -10.00
CA GLN A 225 29.19 1.62 -11.44
C GLN A 225 30.68 1.45 -11.74
N GLU A 226 31.55 1.96 -10.87
CA GLU A 226 33.00 1.84 -11.02
C GLU A 226 33.45 0.39 -10.82
N GLU A 227 32.96 -0.29 -9.77
CA GLU A 227 33.19 -1.72 -9.54
C GLU A 227 32.65 -2.60 -10.67
N GLN A 228 31.47 -2.27 -11.24
CA GLN A 228 30.94 -2.99 -12.41
C GLN A 228 31.77 -2.74 -13.68
N SER A 229 32.39 -1.57 -13.82
CA SER A 229 33.26 -1.25 -14.95
C SER A 229 34.64 -1.91 -14.84
N GLU A 230 35.16 -2.08 -13.62
CA GLU A 230 36.38 -2.84 -13.34
C GLU A 230 36.16 -4.35 -13.49
N ALA A 231 35.02 -4.87 -13.03
CA ALA A 231 34.64 -6.28 -13.25
C ALA A 231 34.44 -6.59 -14.74
N ALA A 232 33.92 -5.64 -15.54
CA ALA A 232 33.75 -5.81 -16.98
C ALA A 232 35.09 -5.76 -17.77
N THR A 233 36.14 -5.14 -17.22
CA THR A 233 37.47 -5.11 -17.83
C THR A 233 38.35 -6.28 -17.41
N SER A 234 38.15 -6.86 -16.22
CA SER A 234 38.90 -8.03 -15.75
C SER A 234 38.44 -9.37 -16.37
N ALA A 235 37.21 -9.46 -16.88
CA ALA A 235 36.66 -10.66 -17.55
C ALA A 235 36.94 -10.73 -19.07
N ALA A 236 38.00 -10.07 -19.55
CA ALA A 236 38.38 -10.11 -20.97
C ALA A 236 38.98 -11.47 -21.35
N ILE A 237 38.12 -12.45 -21.67
CA ILE A 237 38.51 -13.73 -22.26
C ILE A 237 39.40 -13.44 -23.48
N PRO A 238 40.64 -13.98 -23.56
CA PRO A 238 41.55 -13.70 -24.65
C PRO A 238 40.97 -14.19 -25.98
N LEU A 239 40.43 -13.26 -26.77
CA LEU A 239 39.85 -13.57 -28.08
C LEU A 239 40.94 -14.03 -29.06
N ASN A 240 40.66 -15.11 -29.79
CA ASN A 240 41.53 -15.60 -30.87
C ASN A 240 41.60 -14.56 -32.01
N ARG A 241 42.70 -14.54 -32.76
CA ARG A 241 42.99 -13.58 -33.86
C ARG A 241 41.84 -13.47 -34.86
N HIS A 242 41.14 -14.56 -35.15
CA HIS A 242 39.99 -14.57 -36.05
C HIS A 242 38.79 -13.78 -35.47
N GLN A 243 38.50 -13.95 -34.18
CA GLN A 243 37.41 -13.25 -33.50
C GLN A 243 37.71 -11.75 -33.37
N ARG A 244 38.98 -11.37 -33.19
CA ARG A 244 39.39 -9.95 -33.19
C ARG A 244 39.13 -9.28 -34.54
N ARG A 245 39.47 -9.95 -35.65
CA ARG A 245 39.21 -9.44 -37.01
C ARG A 245 37.72 -9.30 -37.30
N ALA A 246 36.91 -10.30 -36.92
CA ALA A 246 35.46 -10.25 -37.10
C ALA A 246 34.82 -9.08 -36.32
N ARG A 247 35.25 -8.87 -35.06
CA ARG A 247 34.77 -7.75 -34.23
C ARG A 247 35.17 -6.39 -34.82
N GLN A 248 36.38 -6.25 -35.32
CA GLN A 248 36.83 -5.01 -35.97
C GLN A 248 36.04 -4.71 -37.25
N ALA A 249 35.74 -5.73 -38.08
CA ALA A 249 34.93 -5.55 -39.29
C ALA A 249 33.50 -5.07 -38.98
N LEU A 250 32.87 -5.60 -37.92
CA LEU A 250 31.54 -5.15 -37.48
C LEU A 250 31.54 -3.70 -36.99
N LEU A 251 32.57 -3.30 -36.23
CA LEU A 251 32.72 -1.92 -35.77
C LEU A 251 32.93 -0.95 -36.94
N ALA A 252 33.76 -1.33 -37.93
CA ALA A 252 33.96 -0.53 -39.13
C ALA A 252 32.65 -0.35 -39.94
N LYS A 253 31.86 -1.43 -40.10
CA LYS A 253 30.53 -1.35 -40.73
C LYS A 253 29.58 -0.41 -39.98
N LYS A 254 29.57 -0.47 -38.65
CA LYS A 254 28.70 0.38 -37.81
C LYS A 254 29.07 1.86 -37.91
N LEU A 255 30.37 2.18 -38.01
CA LEU A 255 30.84 3.55 -38.22
C LEU A 255 30.54 4.06 -39.62
N ALA A 256 30.67 3.22 -40.65
CA ALA A 256 30.31 3.58 -42.02
C ALA A 256 28.80 3.86 -42.16
N GLY A 257 27.95 3.11 -41.46
CA GLY A 257 26.49 3.32 -41.46
C GLY A 257 26.01 4.58 -40.75
N ARG A 258 26.82 5.16 -39.84
CA ARG A 258 26.48 6.40 -39.11
C ARG A 258 26.83 7.70 -39.85
N LYS A 259 27.56 7.61 -40.97
CA LYS A 259 27.97 8.76 -41.79
C LYS A 259 27.03 9.02 -42.99
N LYS A 260 25.89 8.33 -43.04
CA LYS A 260 24.78 8.60 -43.97
C LYS A 260 23.61 9.16 -43.17
#